data_AF-A0A1C3ZYL6-F1
#
_entry.id   AF-A0A1C3ZYL6-F1
#
_cell.length_a   1.000
_cell.length_b   1.000
_cell.length_c   1.000
_cell.angle_alpha   90.00
_cell.angle_beta   90.00
_cell.angle_gamma   90.00
#
_symmetry.space_group_name_H-M   'P 1'
#
loop_
_entity.id
_entity.type
_entity.pdbx_description
1 polymer ?
#
loop_
_entity_poly.entity_id
_entity_poly.type
_entity_poly.pdbx_seq_one_letter_code
_entity_poly.pdbx_strand_id
1 'polypeptide(L)'
;MNKQRRAFILSQIVVLSFGLLGATMLWMGSQVHYQTMQKREYLFWLRKSQAVHYVRTTKNLKVDRQGKTFPRVIRIEDKGYYVRVSEYQIVRVPKLSN
;
A
#
# COMPACT_ATOMS: atom_id res chain seq x y z
N MET A 1 45.20 12.84 -34.23
CA MET A 1 43.95 12.09 -33.96
C MET A 1 42.81 12.73 -34.77
N ASN A 2 42.28 12.04 -35.78
CA ASN A 2 41.35 12.63 -36.76
C ASN A 2 40.03 13.11 -36.12
N LYS A 3 39.56 14.31 -36.53
CA LYS A 3 38.32 14.94 -36.05
C LYS A 3 37.11 14.00 -36.12
N GLN A 4 37.03 13.16 -37.15
CA GLN A 4 36.00 12.13 -37.30
C GLN A 4 36.00 11.07 -36.19
N ARG A 5 37.18 10.58 -35.75
CA ARG A 5 37.27 9.62 -34.63
C ARG A 5 36.82 10.25 -33.31
N ARG A 6 37.14 11.53 -33.07
CA ARG A 6 36.67 12.26 -31.88
C ARG A 6 35.15 12.45 -31.89
N ALA A 7 34.56 12.82 -33.03
CA ALA A 7 33.12 12.96 -33.17
C ALA A 7 32.38 11.63 -32.95
N PHE A 8 32.91 10.53 -33.49
CA PHE A 8 32.35 9.19 -33.28
C PHE A 8 32.37 8.79 -31.79
N ILE A 9 33.51 8.96 -31.11
CA ILE A 9 33.63 8.65 -29.68
C ILE A 9 32.65 9.51 -28.85
N LEU A 10 32.52 10.79 -29.16
CA LEU A 10 31.56 11.68 -28.48
C LEU A 10 30.12 11.22 -28.70
N SER A 11 29.73 10.83 -29.92
CA SER A 11 28.38 10.30 -30.17
C SER A 11 28.10 9.02 -29.41
N GLN A 12 29.07 8.11 -29.30
CA GLN A 12 28.92 6.86 -28.55
C GLN A 12 28.75 7.14 -27.04
N ILE A 13 29.51 8.08 -26.49
CA ILE A 13 29.36 8.50 -25.08
C ILE A 13 27.95 9.06 -24.83
N VAL A 14 27.44 9.89 -25.74
CA VAL A 14 26.09 10.46 -25.63
C VAL A 14 25.03 9.34 -25.66
N VAL A 15 25.10 8.44 -26.64
CA VAL A 15 24.15 7.31 -26.77
C VAL A 15 24.19 6.41 -25.54
N LEU A 16 25.38 6.05 -25.05
CA LEU A 16 25.54 5.23 -23.84
C LEU A 16 25.01 5.95 -22.60
N SER A 17 25.21 7.26 -22.48
CA SER A 17 24.71 8.06 -21.36
C SER A 17 23.17 8.08 -21.35
N PHE A 18 22.54 8.30 -22.51
CA PHE A 18 21.08 8.24 -22.62
C PHE A 18 20.52 6.84 -22.39
N GLY A 19 21.21 5.79 -22.85
CA GLY A 19 20.83 4.40 -22.57
C GLY A 19 20.88 4.07 -21.07
N LEU A 20 21.93 4.50 -20.38
CA LEU A 20 22.08 4.31 -18.94
C LEU A 20 21.02 5.10 -18.16
N LEU A 21 20.74 6.33 -18.56
CA LEU A 21 19.68 7.17 -17.97
C LEU A 21 18.30 6.55 -18.15
N GLY A 22 17.99 6.03 -19.34
CA GLY A 22 16.72 5.34 -19.59
C GLY A 22 16.56 4.08 -18.74
N ALA A 23 17.61 3.25 -18.65
CA ALA A 23 17.60 2.03 -17.84
C ALA A 23 17.42 2.33 -16.34
N THR A 24 18.13 3.35 -15.83
CA THR A 24 18.02 3.77 -14.42
C THR A 24 16.65 4.35 -14.09
N MET A 25 16.06 5.14 -14.99
CA MET A 25 14.69 5.66 -14.82
C MET A 25 13.66 4.52 -14.77
N LEU A 26 13.75 3.53 -15.66
CA LEU A 26 12.86 2.37 -15.66
C LEU A 26 13.02 1.54 -14.38
N TRP A 27 14.25 1.32 -13.94
CA TRP A 27 14.51 0.57 -12.72
C TRP A 27 14.00 1.32 -11.48
N MET A 28 14.27 2.62 -11.35
CA MET A 28 13.73 3.43 -10.26
C MET A 28 12.20 3.48 -10.27
N GLY A 29 11.58 3.68 -11.44
CA GLY A 29 10.12 3.67 -11.58
C GLY A 29 9.50 2.35 -11.13
N SER A 30 10.12 1.23 -11.53
CA SER A 30 9.72 -0.11 -11.10
C SER A 30 9.86 -0.28 -9.59
N GLN A 31 11.00 0.08 -9.00
CA GLN A 31 11.23 0.01 -7.55
C GLN A 31 10.23 0.83 -6.75
N VAL A 32 9.96 2.08 -7.16
CA VAL A 32 8.98 2.94 -6.50
C VAL A 32 7.58 2.34 -6.60
N HIS A 33 7.21 1.78 -7.75
CA HIS A 33 5.92 1.11 -7.93
C HIS A 33 5.77 -0.10 -7.00
N TYR A 34 6.77 -0.99 -6.97
CA TYR A 34 6.78 -2.16 -6.09
C TYR A 34 6.71 -1.76 -4.61
N GLN A 35 7.51 -0.80 -4.17
CA GLN A 35 7.47 -0.30 -2.79
C GLN A 35 6.10 0.31 -2.43
N THR A 36 5.48 1.03 -3.37
CA THR A 36 4.16 1.64 -3.14
C THR A 36 3.08 0.57 -3.01
N MET A 37 3.12 -0.47 -3.85
CA MET A 37 2.21 -1.61 -3.76
C MET A 37 2.37 -2.37 -2.45
N GLN A 38 3.61 -2.70 -2.07
CA GLN A 38 3.89 -3.38 -0.80
C GLN A 38 3.43 -2.57 0.42
N LYS A 39 3.63 -1.25 0.42
CA LYS A 39 3.14 -0.37 1.50
C LYS A 39 1.61 -0.41 1.59
N ARG A 40 0.90 -0.40 0.46
CA ARG A 40 -0.56 -0.49 0.42
C ARG A 40 -1.06 -1.82 0.97
N GLU A 41 -0.45 -2.92 0.54
CA GLU A 41 -0.79 -4.26 1.05
C GLU A 41 -0.51 -4.37 2.55
N TYR A 42 0.66 -3.92 3.01
CA TYR A 42 1.01 -3.91 4.43
C TYR A 42 -0.02 -3.14 5.25
N LEU A 43 -0.37 -1.91 4.83
CA LEU A 43 -1.37 -1.10 5.53
C LEU A 43 -2.75 -1.76 5.54
N PHE A 44 -3.13 -2.42 4.45
CA PHE A 44 -4.38 -3.18 4.38
C PHE A 44 -4.42 -4.31 5.42
N TRP A 45 -3.36 -5.13 5.46
CA TRP A 45 -3.26 -6.25 6.41
C TRP A 45 -3.16 -5.79 7.85
N LEU A 46 -2.39 -4.73 8.12
CA LEU A 46 -2.27 -4.13 9.45
C LEU A 46 -3.63 -3.66 9.97
N ARG A 47 -4.38 -2.91 9.17
CA ARG A 47 -5.72 -2.42 9.53
C ARG A 47 -6.71 -3.55 9.72
N LYS A 48 -6.63 -4.61 8.90
CA LYS A 48 -7.45 -5.82 9.07
C LYS A 48 -7.13 -6.52 10.39
N SER A 49 -5.85 -6.66 10.74
CA SER A 49 -5.41 -7.23 12.02
C SER A 49 -5.93 -6.41 13.21
N GLN A 50 -5.83 -5.08 13.15
CA GLN A 50 -6.38 -4.18 14.17
C GLN A 50 -7.90 -4.35 14.36
N ALA A 51 -8.66 -4.48 13.26
CA ALA A 51 -10.10 -4.74 13.34
C ALA A 51 -10.42 -6.06 14.05
N VAL A 52 -9.70 -7.12 13.70
CA VAL A 52 -9.87 -8.45 14.30
C VAL A 52 -9.50 -8.41 15.78
N HIS A 53 -8.37 -7.79 16.13
CA HIS A 53 -7.93 -7.66 17.51
C HIS A 53 -8.94 -6.88 18.35
N TYR A 54 -9.45 -5.76 17.85
CA TYR A 54 -10.48 -4.97 18.52
C TYR A 54 -11.77 -5.75 18.78
N VAL A 55 -12.25 -6.51 17.79
CA VAL A 55 -13.42 -7.38 17.93
C VAL A 55 -13.17 -8.48 18.97
N ARG A 56 -11.96 -9.04 19.02
CA ARG A 56 -11.62 -10.12 19.95
C ARG A 56 -11.46 -9.65 21.39
N THR A 57 -10.91 -8.45 21.61
CA THR A 57 -10.67 -7.93 22.97
C THR A 57 -11.89 -7.24 23.57
N THR A 58 -12.78 -6.69 22.74
CA THR A 58 -13.94 -5.94 23.21
C THR A 58 -15.09 -6.88 23.56
N LYS A 59 -15.34 -7.09 24.85
CA LYS A 59 -16.42 -7.97 25.33
C LYS A 59 -17.84 -7.49 24.95
N ASN A 60 -18.06 -6.18 24.88
CA ASN A 60 -19.36 -5.58 24.59
C ASN A 60 -19.29 -4.73 23.31
N LEU A 61 -19.32 -5.39 22.16
CA LEU A 61 -19.37 -4.70 20.86
C LEU A 61 -20.73 -4.03 20.68
N LYS A 62 -20.74 -2.69 20.63
CA LYS A 62 -21.93 -1.89 20.30
C LYS A 62 -21.70 -1.16 18.99
N VAL A 63 -22.79 -0.93 18.26
CA VAL A 63 -22.74 -0.13 17.02
C VAL A 63 -22.53 1.34 17.39
N ASP A 64 -21.41 1.90 16.96
CA ASP A 64 -21.08 3.32 17.08
C ASP A 64 -20.91 3.95 15.69
N ARG A 65 -21.98 4.63 15.24
CA ARG A 65 -21.99 5.35 13.96
C ARG A 65 -21.40 6.75 14.08
N GLN A 66 -21.49 7.37 15.26
CA GLN A 66 -21.22 8.80 15.47
C GLN A 66 -19.87 9.10 16.13
N GLY A 67 -19.20 8.10 16.71
CA GLY A 67 -17.89 8.26 17.31
C GLY A 67 -16.85 8.82 16.33
N LYS A 68 -15.88 9.56 16.85
CA LYS A 68 -14.72 10.05 16.08
C LYS A 68 -13.48 9.18 16.27
N THR A 69 -13.52 8.22 17.18
CA THR A 69 -12.43 7.29 17.48
C THR A 69 -12.48 6.06 16.57
N PHE A 70 -11.31 5.54 16.25
CA PHE A 70 -11.10 4.29 15.51
C PHE A 70 -10.20 3.37 16.35
N PRO A 71 -10.33 2.04 16.24
CA PRO A 71 -11.33 1.28 15.47
C PRO A 71 -12.72 1.23 16.15
N ARG A 72 -13.81 1.15 15.37
CA ARG A 72 -15.19 1.11 15.89
C ARG A 72 -16.12 0.23 15.06
N VAL A 73 -17.15 -0.36 15.66
CA VAL A 73 -18.16 -1.15 14.93
C VAL A 73 -19.26 -0.24 14.38
N ILE A 74 -19.49 -0.28 13.07
CA ILE A 74 -20.57 0.51 12.42
C ILE A 74 -21.82 -0.30 12.12
N ARG A 75 -21.68 -1.63 12.03
CA ARG A 75 -22.78 -2.56 11.77
C ARG A 75 -22.43 -3.93 12.34
N ILE A 76 -23.42 -4.59 12.92
CA ILE A 76 -23.35 -5.98 13.37
C ILE A 76 -24.34 -6.75 12.52
N GLU A 77 -23.89 -7.82 11.87
CA GLU A 77 -24.72 -8.77 11.12
C GLU A 77 -24.61 -10.16 11.77
N ASP A 78 -25.51 -11.07 11.42
CA ASP A 78 -25.54 -12.43 11.99
C ASP A 78 -24.23 -13.18 11.77
N LYS A 79 -23.58 -12.95 10.63
CA LYS A 79 -22.33 -13.64 10.23
C LYS A 79 -21.05 -12.84 10.49
N GLY A 80 -21.13 -11.62 11.04
CA GLY A 80 -19.92 -10.81 11.24
C GLY A 80 -20.13 -9.38 11.74
N TYR A 81 -19.01 -8.70 11.98
CA TYR A 81 -18.91 -7.31 12.42
C TYR A 81 -18.30 -6.46 11.30
N TYR A 82 -18.85 -5.27 11.07
CA TYR A 82 -18.24 -4.27 10.20
C TYR A 82 -17.55 -3.24 11.08
N VAL A 83 -16.22 -3.26 11.06
CA VAL A 83 -15.37 -2.40 11.86
C VAL A 83 -14.81 -1.31 10.96
N ARG A 84 -15.11 -0.06 11.26
CA ARG A 84 -14.43 1.09 10.66
C ARG A 84 -13.11 1.31 11.40
N VAL A 85 -12.01 1.22 10.68
CA VAL A 85 -10.63 1.33 11.20
C VAL A 85 -9.95 2.63 10.83
N SER A 86 -10.48 3.35 9.84
CA SER A 86 -10.09 4.71 9.47
C SER A 86 -11.28 5.42 8.83
N GLU A 87 -11.14 6.71 8.52
CA GLU A 87 -12.19 7.50 7.86
C GLU A 87 -12.75 6.82 6.60
N TYR A 88 -11.86 6.27 5.77
CA TYR A 88 -12.21 5.71 4.46
C TYR A 88 -12.25 4.18 4.41
N GLN A 89 -11.97 3.47 5.50
CA GLN A 89 -11.83 2.01 5.46
C GLN A 89 -12.70 1.30 6.48
N ILE A 90 -13.52 0.38 5.95
CA ILE A 90 -14.38 -0.52 6.70
C ILE A 90 -13.91 -1.95 6.42
N VAL A 91 -13.66 -2.69 7.49
CA VAL A 91 -13.23 -4.09 7.43
C VAL A 91 -14.35 -4.96 7.98
N ARG A 92 -14.73 -5.99 7.21
CA ARG A 92 -15.64 -7.04 7.69
C ARG A 92 -14.82 -8.09 8.43
N VAL A 93 -15.16 -8.31 9.69
CA VAL A 93 -14.59 -9.34 10.56
C VAL A 93 -15.66 -10.42 10.76
N PRO A 94 -15.43 -11.68 10.37
CA PRO A 94 -16.39 -12.74 10.62
C PRO A 94 -16.56 -12.96 12.13
N LYS A 95 -17.77 -13.31 12.55
CA LYS A 95 -17.98 -13.84 13.90
C LYS A 95 -17.28 -15.20 13.93
N LEU A 96 -16.26 -15.34 14.77
CA LEU A 96 -15.75 -16.67 15.11
C LEU A 96 -16.91 -17.36 15.83
N SER A 97 -17.64 -18.22 15.10
CA SER A 97 -18.54 -19.17 15.73
C SER A 97 -17.67 -20.01 16.64
N ASN A 98 -17.94 -19.96 17.94
CA ASN A 98 -17.64 -21.09 18.79
C ASN A 98 -18.54 -22.26 18.37
#